data_AF-A0A8C1X877-F1
#
_entry.id   AF-A0A8C1X877-F1
#
_cell.length_a   1.000
_cell.length_b   1.000
_cell.length_c   1.000
_cell.angle_alpha   90.00
_cell.angle_beta   90.00
_cell.angle_gamma   90.00
#
_symmetry.space_group_name_H-M   'P 1'
#
loop_
_entity.id
_entity.type
_entity.pdbx_description
1 polymer ?
#
loop_
_entity_poly.entity_id
_entity_poly.type
_entity_poly.pdbx_seq_one_letter_code
_entity_poly.pdbx_strand_id
1 'polypeptide(L)'
;MEEVSGPRSCTAKPPRSLLEWKKRVKSEYMRLRQLKRFRKAEEVKALFQSNRRKIEGRTELLNEEWSKLRIQSIPLSTTSGSLPCKKLCMVESGFPSFPNQAVAMRPLTTVAGIPFMYSWSPLQQNFMVLDVENKHKYRHTQELPPTTHICNISVHLSLIRRTSLIHEYIWNMFLY
;
A
#
# COMPACT_ATOMS: atom_id res chain seq x y z
N MET A 1 -28.68 -76.29 28.84
CA MET A 1 -29.49 -75.17 28.33
C MET A 1 -28.52 -74.05 28.02
N GLU A 2 -28.37 -73.77 26.73
CA GLU A 2 -27.55 -72.70 26.16
C GLU A 2 -28.07 -71.33 26.60
N GLU A 3 -27.16 -70.40 26.91
CA GLU A 3 -27.43 -68.97 26.91
C GLU A 3 -26.52 -68.36 25.83
N VAL A 4 -27.16 -67.86 24.77
CA VAL A 4 -26.57 -67.42 23.51
C VAL A 4 -25.95 -66.03 23.69
N SER A 5 -24.63 -65.94 23.54
CA SER A 5 -23.91 -64.67 23.43
C SER A 5 -24.13 -64.07 22.04
N GLY A 6 -24.96 -63.03 21.94
CA GLY A 6 -25.15 -62.27 20.70
C GLY A 6 -23.92 -61.44 20.32
N PRO A 7 -23.60 -61.28 19.02
CA PRO A 7 -22.41 -60.55 18.59
C PRO A 7 -22.59 -59.04 18.80
N ARG A 8 -21.63 -58.44 19.53
CA ARG A 8 -21.50 -56.97 19.63
C ARG A 8 -21.22 -56.41 18.23
N SER A 9 -22.18 -55.66 17.69
CA SER A 9 -22.01 -54.94 16.43
C SER A 9 -20.97 -53.83 16.62
N CYS A 10 -19.85 -53.95 15.91
CA CYS A 10 -18.89 -52.87 15.74
C CYS A 10 -19.57 -51.76 14.93
N THR A 11 -19.89 -50.64 15.55
CA THR A 11 -20.43 -49.46 14.87
C THR A 11 -19.33 -48.79 14.05
N ALA A 12 -19.21 -49.22 12.79
CA ALA A 12 -18.42 -48.52 11.79
C ALA A 12 -18.98 -47.10 11.63
N LYS A 13 -18.19 -46.09 11.99
CA LYS A 13 -18.59 -44.68 11.94
C LYS A 13 -18.94 -44.30 10.49
N PRO A 14 -20.07 -43.63 10.22
CA PRO A 14 -20.49 -43.28 8.87
C PRO A 14 -19.49 -42.35 8.17
N PRO A 15 -19.47 -42.33 6.82
CA PRO A 15 -18.57 -41.48 6.05
C PRO A 15 -18.78 -40.01 6.43
N ARG A 16 -17.71 -39.36 6.90
CA ARG A 16 -17.74 -37.95 7.35
C ARG A 16 -18.28 -37.03 6.25
N SER A 17 -19.27 -36.21 6.57
CA SER A 17 -19.90 -35.29 5.62
C SER A 17 -18.93 -34.22 5.10
N LEU A 18 -19.11 -33.72 3.87
CA LEU A 18 -18.28 -32.65 3.29
C LEU A 18 -18.20 -31.40 4.20
N LEU A 19 -19.29 -31.09 4.92
CA LEU A 19 -19.36 -29.96 5.83
C LEU A 19 -18.51 -30.17 7.10
N GLU A 20 -18.47 -31.40 7.64
CA GLU A 20 -17.57 -31.77 8.74
C GLU A 20 -16.10 -31.66 8.33
N TRP A 21 -15.77 -32.07 7.11
CA TRP A 21 -14.42 -31.89 6.57
C TRP A 21 -14.04 -30.42 6.45
N LYS A 22 -14.93 -29.56 5.93
CA LYS A 22 -14.68 -28.11 5.88
C LYS A 22 -14.44 -27.52 7.28
N LYS A 23 -15.25 -27.91 8.28
CA LYS A 23 -15.08 -27.47 9.68
C LYS A 23 -13.73 -27.93 10.25
N ARG A 24 -13.37 -29.19 10.04
CA ARG A 24 -12.10 -29.76 10.53
C ARG A 24 -10.88 -29.14 9.85
N VAL A 25 -10.94 -28.89 8.54
CA VAL A 25 -9.88 -28.19 7.81
C VAL A 25 -9.70 -26.78 8.34
N LYS A 26 -10.80 -26.04 8.56
CA LYS A 26 -10.74 -24.68 9.13
C LYS A 26 -10.14 -24.68 10.54
N SER A 27 -10.55 -25.59 11.41
CA SER A 27 -10.00 -25.67 12.78
C SER A 27 -8.52 -26.03 12.78
N GLU A 28 -8.12 -27.01 11.96
CA GLU A 28 -6.73 -27.44 11.86
C GLU A 28 -5.85 -26.36 11.24
N TYR A 29 -6.35 -25.64 10.22
CA TYR A 29 -5.70 -24.47 9.67
C TYR A 29 -5.48 -23.38 10.74
N MET A 30 -6.49 -23.07 11.54
CA MET A 30 -6.35 -22.05 12.61
C MET A 30 -5.35 -22.49 13.68
N ARG A 31 -5.40 -23.75 14.11
CA ARG A 31 -4.45 -24.33 15.06
C ARG A 31 -3.01 -24.24 14.56
N LEU A 32 -2.77 -24.64 13.31
CA LEU A 32 -1.46 -24.59 12.67
C LEU A 32 -0.98 -23.14 12.47
N ARG A 33 -1.87 -22.22 12.08
CA ARG A 33 -1.56 -20.80 11.92
C ARG A 33 -1.12 -20.17 13.24
N GLN A 34 -1.85 -20.42 14.32
CA GLN A 34 -1.50 -19.91 15.66
C GLN A 34 -0.16 -20.49 16.14
N LEU A 35 0.03 -21.80 16.00
CA LEU A 35 1.28 -22.48 16.37
C LEU A 35 2.47 -21.92 15.58
N LYS A 36 2.33 -21.73 14.27
CA LYS A 36 3.37 -21.12 13.42
C LYS A 36 3.66 -19.67 13.82
N ARG A 37 2.62 -18.87 14.08
CA ARG A 37 2.77 -17.47 14.53
C ARG A 37 3.52 -17.40 15.86
N PHE A 38 3.19 -18.26 16.82
CA PHE A 38 3.84 -18.30 18.11
C PHE A 38 5.32 -18.70 18.00
N ARG A 39 5.62 -19.76 17.24
CA ARG A 39 7.01 -20.21 17.01
C ARG A 39 7.87 -19.15 16.32
N LYS A 40 7.31 -18.46 15.31
CA LYS A 40 8.03 -17.42 14.56
C LYS A 40 8.13 -16.07 15.28
N ALA A 41 7.40 -15.85 16.38
CA ALA A 41 7.27 -14.51 16.97
C ALA A 41 8.62 -13.90 17.40
N GLU A 42 9.44 -14.68 18.09
CA GLU A 42 10.77 -14.21 18.55
C GLU A 42 11.76 -14.07 17.38
N GLU A 43 11.71 -14.98 16.40
CA GLU A 43 12.53 -14.87 15.18
C GLU A 43 12.20 -13.58 14.41
N VAL A 44 10.91 -13.29 14.23
CA VAL A 44 10.44 -12.06 13.56
C VAL A 44 10.87 -10.83 14.35
N LYS A 45 10.78 -10.85 15.68
CA LYS A 45 11.24 -9.75 16.55
C LYS A 45 12.75 -9.50 16.39
N ALA A 46 13.57 -10.56 16.33
CA ALA A 46 15.00 -10.45 16.08
C ALA A 46 15.29 -9.89 14.67
N LEU A 47 14.56 -10.34 13.65
CA LEU A 47 14.66 -9.80 12.29
C LEU A 47 14.30 -8.31 12.24
N PHE A 48 13.27 -7.89 12.99
CA PHE A 48 12.90 -6.48 13.11
C PHE A 48 14.00 -5.64 13.73
N GLN A 49 14.61 -6.10 14.82
CA GLN A 49 15.72 -5.38 15.47
C GLN A 49 16.95 -5.30 14.56
N SER A 50 17.27 -6.39 13.85
CA SER A 50 18.34 -6.39 12.86
C SER A 50 18.06 -5.41 11.72
N ASN A 51 16.84 -5.41 11.20
CA ASN A 51 16.43 -4.46 10.17
C ASN A 51 16.42 -3.01 10.67
N ARG A 52 16.01 -2.78 11.92
CA ARG A 52 16.01 -1.44 12.51
C ARG A 52 17.41 -0.82 12.48
N ARG A 53 18.44 -1.60 12.84
CA ARG A 53 19.84 -1.19 12.74
C ARG A 53 20.27 -0.88 11.30
N LYS A 54 19.82 -1.67 10.32
CA LYS A 54 20.08 -1.41 8.89
C LYS A 54 19.43 -0.12 8.40
N ILE A 55 18.18 0.15 8.84
CA ILE A 55 17.49 1.40 8.54
C ILE A 55 18.26 2.55 9.14
N GLU A 56 18.60 2.47 10.43
CA GLU A 56 19.35 3.52 11.13
C GLU A 56 20.65 3.87 10.41
N GLY A 57 21.50 2.88 10.12
CA GLY A 57 22.75 3.12 9.40
C GLY A 57 22.55 3.74 8.01
N ARG A 58 21.54 3.30 7.25
CA ARG A 58 21.23 3.92 5.94
C ARG A 58 20.70 5.34 6.06
N THR A 59 19.84 5.59 7.05
CA THR A 59 19.26 6.91 7.28
C THR A 59 20.30 7.91 7.78
N GLU A 60 21.27 7.45 8.56
CA GLU A 60 22.39 8.27 9.05
C GLU A 60 23.28 8.71 7.88
N LEU A 61 23.68 7.80 7.00
CA LEU A 61 24.43 8.13 5.78
C LEU A 61 23.69 9.15 4.91
N LEU A 62 22.39 8.92 4.64
CA LEU A 62 21.58 9.87 3.87
C LEU A 62 21.42 11.22 4.56
N ASN A 63 21.36 11.23 5.90
CA ASN A 63 21.27 12.46 6.68
C ASN A 63 22.58 13.24 6.63
N GLU A 64 23.73 12.57 6.74
CA GLU A 64 25.05 13.19 6.57
C GLU A 64 25.23 13.79 5.17
N GLU A 65 24.85 13.06 4.12
CA GLU A 65 24.86 13.57 2.74
C GLU A 65 23.95 14.80 2.60
N TRP A 66 22.74 14.74 3.14
CA TRP A 66 21.78 15.85 3.10
C TRP A 66 22.27 17.07 3.87
N SER A 67 22.87 16.90 5.05
CA SER A 67 23.41 18.01 5.87
C SER A 67 24.57 18.76 5.21
N LYS A 68 25.27 18.14 4.25
CA LYS A 68 26.32 18.80 3.46
C LYS A 68 25.74 19.72 2.38
N LEU A 69 24.48 19.53 2.00
CA LEU A 69 23.83 20.34 0.96
C LEU A 69 23.35 21.68 1.54
N ARG A 70 23.73 22.79 0.88
CA ARG A 70 23.21 24.12 1.19
C ARG A 70 21.99 24.43 0.32
N ILE A 71 20.87 23.79 0.64
CA ILE A 71 19.60 24.00 -0.06
C ILE A 71 18.95 25.28 0.47
N GLN A 72 18.67 26.24 -0.41
CA GLN A 72 17.91 27.44 -0.04
C GLN A 72 16.46 27.05 0.25
N SER A 73 15.90 27.59 1.34
CA SER A 73 14.46 27.48 1.59
C SER A 73 13.69 28.20 0.48
N ILE A 74 12.49 27.72 0.18
CA ILE A 74 11.65 28.35 -0.83
C ILE A 74 11.22 29.71 -0.28
N PRO A 75 11.59 30.84 -0.93
CA PRO A 75 11.16 32.14 -0.47
C PRO A 75 9.66 32.28 -0.65
N LEU A 76 9.00 32.95 0.30
CA LEU A 76 7.61 33.32 0.15
C LEU A 76 7.50 34.21 -1.09
N SER A 77 6.57 33.87 -1.98
CA SER A 77 6.25 34.71 -3.13
C SER A 77 5.53 35.95 -2.60
N THR A 78 6.28 36.97 -2.20
CA THR A 78 5.73 38.26 -1.81
C THR A 78 5.01 38.86 -3.01
N THR A 79 3.76 39.29 -2.80
CA THR A 79 2.98 40.09 -3.74
C THR A 79 3.63 41.46 -3.88
N SER A 80 4.81 41.56 -4.49
CA SER A 80 5.37 42.85 -4.89
C SER A 80 4.76 43.25 -6.23
N GLY A 81 3.93 44.28 -6.19
CA GLY A 81 3.31 44.89 -7.36
C GLY A 81 1.91 44.35 -7.63
N SER A 82 0.92 45.16 -7.25
CA SER A 82 -0.43 45.16 -7.81
C SER A 82 -0.33 45.33 -9.32
N LEU A 83 -0.26 44.21 -10.04
CA LEU A 83 -0.54 44.18 -11.48
C LEU A 83 -2.01 43.81 -11.61
N PRO A 84 -2.85 44.64 -12.24
CA PRO A 84 -4.32 44.52 -12.20
C PRO A 84 -4.91 43.25 -12.85
N CYS A 85 -4.09 42.29 -13.30
CA CYS A 85 -4.51 41.12 -14.07
C CYS A 85 -4.03 39.77 -13.49
N LYS A 86 -3.43 39.73 -12.29
CA LYS A 86 -3.00 38.46 -11.69
C LYS A 86 -4.19 37.77 -11.00
N LYS A 87 -4.56 36.57 -11.45
CA LYS A 87 -5.54 35.73 -10.73
C LYS A 87 -5.02 35.41 -9.32
N LEU A 88 -5.86 35.53 -8.30
CA LEU A 88 -5.51 35.23 -6.91
C LEU A 88 -6.08 33.86 -6.50
N CYS A 89 -5.34 33.12 -5.68
CA CYS A 89 -5.80 31.94 -4.96
C CYS A 89 -6.01 32.34 -3.49
N MET A 90 -7.21 32.08 -2.97
CA MET A 90 -7.55 32.32 -1.57
C MET A 90 -7.55 30.98 -0.83
N VAL A 91 -6.91 30.97 0.34
CA VAL A 91 -6.90 29.84 1.27
C VAL A 91 -7.61 30.27 2.53
N GLU A 92 -8.73 29.62 2.81
CA GLU A 92 -9.50 29.81 4.04
C GLU A 92 -9.04 28.80 5.10
N SER A 93 -9.02 29.24 6.35
CA SER A 93 -8.69 28.38 7.47
C SER A 93 -9.96 28.01 8.23
N GLY A 94 -10.08 26.73 8.61
CA GLY A 94 -11.14 26.27 9.51
C GLY A 94 -10.94 26.73 10.97
N PHE A 95 -9.79 27.34 11.29
CA PHE A 95 -9.51 27.92 12.61
C PHE A 95 -9.98 29.38 12.67
N PRO A 96 -10.91 29.74 13.58
CA PRO A 96 -11.54 31.07 13.62
C PRO A 96 -10.59 32.25 13.80
N SER A 97 -9.43 32.03 14.42
CA SER A 97 -8.44 33.06 14.72
C SER A 97 -7.41 33.28 13.60
N PHE A 98 -7.46 32.49 12.53
CA PHE A 98 -6.49 32.56 11.46
C PHE A 98 -7.07 33.29 10.25
N PRO A 99 -6.45 34.38 9.78
CA PRO A 99 -6.99 35.15 8.67
C PRO A 99 -6.88 34.39 7.34
N ASN A 100 -7.81 34.66 6.44
CA ASN A 100 -7.75 34.17 5.07
C ASN A 100 -6.50 34.74 4.38
N GLN A 101 -5.80 33.88 3.63
CA GLN A 101 -4.60 34.27 2.88
C GLN A 101 -4.89 34.30 1.39
N ALA A 102 -4.41 35.33 0.71
CA ALA A 102 -4.50 35.44 -0.74
C ALA A 102 -3.10 35.51 -1.36
N VAL A 103 -2.83 34.63 -2.34
CA VAL A 103 -1.55 34.56 -3.05
C VAL A 103 -1.80 34.62 -4.55
N ALA A 104 -0.94 35.36 -5.28
CA ALA A 104 -1.03 35.41 -6.73
C ALA A 104 -0.76 34.04 -7.36
N MET A 105 -1.67 33.58 -8.23
CA MET A 105 -1.50 32.37 -9.00
C MET A 105 -0.49 32.60 -10.12
N ARG A 106 0.52 31.73 -10.18
CA ARG A 106 1.46 31.67 -11.32
C ARG A 106 0.95 30.61 -12.30
N PRO A 107 0.47 30.99 -13.50
CA PRO A 107 0.07 30.00 -14.50
C PRO A 107 1.30 29.22 -14.96
N LEU A 108 1.15 27.90 -15.06
CA LEU A 108 2.15 27.04 -15.70
C LEU A 108 1.95 27.12 -17.21
N THR A 109 3.04 27.14 -17.97
CA THR A 109 3.00 27.08 -19.44
C THR A 109 2.35 25.79 -19.89
N THR A 110 1.52 25.85 -20.93
CA THR A 110 0.87 24.67 -21.49
C THR A 110 1.90 23.78 -22.19
N VAL A 111 1.76 22.47 -22.02
CA VAL A 111 2.56 21.44 -22.71
C VAL A 111 1.59 20.53 -23.45
N ALA A 112 1.96 20.10 -24.66
CA ALA A 112 1.12 19.20 -25.46
C ALA A 112 0.96 17.84 -24.76
N GLY A 113 -0.28 17.36 -24.66
CA GLY A 113 -0.58 16.03 -24.14
C GLY A 113 -0.23 14.92 -25.14
N ILE A 114 0.19 13.77 -24.62
CA ILE A 114 0.40 12.54 -25.40
C ILE A 114 -0.82 11.61 -25.18
N PRO A 115 -1.25 10.82 -26.18
CA PRO A 115 -2.34 9.85 -26.01
C PRO A 115 -2.09 8.83 -24.89
N PHE A 116 -3.17 8.36 -24.25
CA PHE A 116 -3.08 7.31 -23.23
C PHE A 116 -2.66 5.98 -23.85
N MET A 117 -1.61 5.38 -23.30
CA MET A 117 -1.13 4.06 -23.69
C MET A 117 -0.80 3.25 -22.43
N TYR A 118 -1.35 2.05 -22.33
CA TYR A 118 -0.92 1.10 -21.31
C TYR A 118 0.42 0.49 -21.71
N SER A 119 1.24 0.13 -20.73
CA SER A 119 2.48 -0.59 -20.99
C SER A 119 2.18 -1.97 -21.57
N TRP A 120 2.89 -2.32 -22.63
CA TRP A 120 2.86 -3.62 -23.28
C TRP A 120 4.30 -4.06 -23.56
N SER A 121 4.55 -5.37 -23.52
CA SER A 121 5.86 -5.93 -23.87
C SER A 121 5.94 -6.14 -25.38
N PRO A 122 7.05 -5.76 -26.05
CA PRO A 122 7.21 -6.00 -27.49
C PRO A 122 7.36 -7.51 -27.77
N LEU A 123 6.81 -7.96 -28.91
CA LEU A 123 6.84 -9.37 -29.32
C LEU A 123 7.36 -9.50 -30.75
N GLN A 124 8.33 -10.42 -30.94
CA GLN A 124 8.83 -10.79 -32.26
C GLN A 124 8.03 -11.95 -32.89
N GLN A 125 7.43 -12.79 -32.06
CA GLN A 125 6.51 -13.86 -32.44
C GLN A 125 5.44 -14.03 -31.37
N ASN A 126 4.33 -14.69 -31.71
CA ASN A 126 3.19 -14.87 -30.81
C ASN A 126 3.56 -15.73 -29.59
N PHE A 127 2.98 -15.41 -28.43
CA PHE A 127 3.14 -16.17 -27.18
C PHE A 127 1.79 -16.78 -26.76
N MET A 128 1.81 -18.08 -26.43
CA MET A 128 0.62 -18.80 -25.99
C MET A 128 0.40 -18.59 -24.49
N VAL A 129 -0.78 -18.06 -24.11
CA VAL A 129 -1.16 -17.80 -22.72
C VAL A 129 -2.28 -18.77 -22.33
N LEU A 130 -2.15 -19.39 -21.15
CA LEU A 130 -3.19 -20.22 -20.55
C LEU A 130 -4.22 -19.35 -19.84
N ASP A 131 -5.49 -19.75 -19.90
CA ASP A 131 -6.56 -19.08 -19.18
C ASP A 131 -6.34 -19.17 -17.66
N VAL A 132 -6.47 -18.04 -16.97
CA VAL A 132 -6.40 -17.98 -15.51
C VAL A 132 -7.82 -17.94 -14.96
N GLU A 133 -8.23 -19.01 -14.28
CA GLU A 133 -9.59 -19.17 -13.72
C GLU A 133 -9.91 -18.17 -12.60
N ASN A 134 -8.88 -17.55 -11.99
CA ASN A 134 -9.03 -16.53 -10.95
C ASN A 134 -8.59 -15.15 -11.44
N LYS A 135 -9.53 -14.24 -11.66
CA LYS A 135 -9.23 -12.84 -11.97
C LYS A 135 -8.74 -12.13 -10.69
N HIS A 136 -7.43 -11.93 -10.57
CA HIS A 136 -6.79 -11.35 -9.38
C HIS A 136 -6.94 -9.82 -9.27
N LYS A 137 -7.53 -9.15 -10.27
CA LYS A 137 -7.68 -7.69 -10.30
C LYS A 137 -9.14 -7.34 -10.59
N TYR A 138 -9.78 -6.68 -9.62
CA TYR A 138 -11.04 -5.99 -9.85
C TYR A 138 -10.76 -4.74 -10.69
N ARG A 139 -11.49 -4.56 -11.80
CA ARG A 139 -11.42 -3.34 -12.59
C ARG A 139 -12.06 -2.22 -11.78
N HIS A 140 -11.27 -1.24 -11.36
CA HIS A 140 -11.83 0.02 -10.92
C HIS A 140 -12.09 0.87 -12.16
N THR A 141 -13.35 0.93 -12.59
CA THR A 141 -13.81 2.01 -13.48
C THR A 141 -13.84 3.27 -12.62
N GLN A 142 -12.89 4.17 -12.82
CA GLN A 142 -13.02 5.54 -12.33
C GLN A 142 -14.04 6.22 -13.25
N GLU A 143 -15.22 6.57 -12.74
CA GLU A 143 -15.95 7.71 -13.29
C GLU A 143 -15.06 8.94 -13.08
N LEU A 144 -14.68 9.61 -14.17
CA LEU A 144 -13.81 10.78 -14.14
C LEU A 144 -14.56 11.92 -13.43
N PRO A 145 -14.13 12.40 -12.25
CA PRO A 145 -14.65 13.65 -11.72
C PRO A 145 -14.14 14.83 -12.58
N PRO A 146 -14.92 15.91 -12.73
CA PRO A 146 -14.48 17.09 -13.45
C PRO A 146 -13.22 17.65 -12.78
N THR A 147 -12.11 17.63 -13.55
CA THR A 147 -10.84 18.36 -13.37
C THR A 147 -10.66 19.05 -12.02
N THR A 148 -10.13 18.31 -11.03
CA THR A 148 -9.53 18.91 -9.84
C THR A 148 -8.05 19.15 -10.09
N HIS A 149 -7.66 20.42 -10.00
CA HIS A 149 -6.32 20.93 -10.24
C HIS A 149 -5.27 20.24 -9.36
N ILE A 150 -4.23 19.70 -9.99
CA ILE A 150 -3.08 19.09 -9.33
C ILE A 150 -2.20 20.23 -8.76
N CYS A 151 -2.34 20.48 -7.46
CA CYS A 151 -1.44 21.35 -6.70
C CYS A 151 -0.38 20.50 -5.97
N ASN A 152 0.89 20.86 -6.17
CA ASN A 152 2.08 20.51 -5.36
C ASN A 152 2.49 19.03 -5.27
N ILE A 153 3.07 18.51 -6.36
CA ILE A 153 3.76 17.20 -6.39
C ILE A 153 5.18 17.26 -5.79
N SER A 154 5.81 18.44 -5.65
CA SER A 154 7.25 18.51 -5.31
C SER A 154 7.60 18.23 -3.85
N VAL A 155 6.75 18.62 -2.88
CA VAL A 155 7.00 18.35 -1.44
C VAL A 155 6.53 16.95 -1.06
N HIS A 156 5.52 16.42 -1.77
CA HIS A 156 4.95 15.11 -1.48
C HIS A 156 5.86 13.96 -1.93
N LEU A 157 6.71 14.12 -2.96
CA LEU A 157 7.61 13.04 -3.41
C LEU A 157 8.71 12.70 -2.39
N SER A 158 9.24 13.69 -1.67
CA SER A 158 10.28 13.45 -0.64
C SER A 158 9.70 12.73 0.59
N LEU A 159 8.43 13.02 0.94
CA LEU A 159 7.72 12.33 2.00
C LEU A 159 7.22 10.93 1.54
N ILE A 160 6.80 10.80 0.28
CA ILE A 160 6.41 9.52 -0.36
C ILE A 160 7.59 8.56 -0.44
N ARG A 161 8.82 9.03 -0.74
CA ARG A 161 10.01 8.17 -0.72
C ARG A 161 10.31 7.62 0.68
N ARG A 162 10.00 8.38 1.75
CA ARG A 162 10.10 7.91 3.13
C ARG A 162 8.97 6.95 3.52
N THR A 163 7.74 7.14 3.05
CA THR A 163 6.60 6.25 3.38
C THR A 163 6.52 4.99 2.52
N SER A 164 7.01 5.01 1.28
CA SER A 164 7.02 3.85 0.37
C SER A 164 7.91 2.72 0.89
N LEU A 165 9.04 3.04 1.53
CA LEU A 165 9.89 2.06 2.22
C LEU A 165 9.21 1.45 3.45
N ILE A 166 8.30 2.17 4.11
CA ILE A 166 7.54 1.69 5.26
C ILE A 166 6.36 0.81 4.80
N HIS A 167 5.72 1.18 3.68
CA HIS A 167 4.58 0.44 3.13
C HIS A 167 4.99 -0.93 2.55
N GLU A 168 6.11 -1.00 1.81
CA GLU A 168 6.75 -2.27 1.39
C GLU A 168 7.13 -3.15 2.59
N TYR A 169 7.51 -2.53 3.72
CA TYR A 169 7.86 -3.21 4.97
C TYR A 169 6.65 -3.82 5.68
N ILE A 170 5.53 -3.08 5.73
CA ILE A 170 4.28 -3.55 6.35
C ILE A 170 3.63 -4.62 5.46
N TRP A 171 3.71 -4.49 4.13
CA TRP A 171 3.15 -5.48 3.20
C TRP A 171 3.90 -6.82 3.25
N ASN A 172 5.24 -6.80 3.35
CA ASN A 172 6.04 -8.02 3.58
C ASN A 172 5.81 -8.64 4.97
N MET A 173 5.25 -7.89 5.93
CA MET A 173 4.94 -8.35 7.28
C MET A 173 3.66 -9.18 7.39
N PHE A 174 2.69 -8.94 6.50
CA PHE A 174 1.40 -9.63 6.52
C PHE A 174 1.33 -10.87 5.63
N LEU A 175 2.37 -11.14 4.83
CA LEU A 175 2.43 -12.27 3.88
C LEU A 175 3.26 -13.49 4.35
N TYR A 176 3.77 -13.54 5.59
CA TYR A 176 4.61 -14.65 6.09
C TYR A 176 4.23 -15.23 7.46
#